data_AF-A0AAD7ISF6-F1
#
_entry.id   AF-A0AAD7ISF6-F1
#
_cell.length_a   1.000
_cell.length_b   1.000
_cell.length_c   1.000
_cell.angle_alpha   90.00
_cell.angle_beta   90.00
_cell.angle_gamma   90.00
#
_symmetry.space_group_name_H-M   'P 1'
#
loop_
_entity.id
_entity.type
_entity.pdbx_description
1 polymer ?
#
loop_
_entity_poly.entity_id
_entity_poly.type
_entity_poly.pdbx_seq_one_letter_code
_entity_poly.pdbx_strand_id
1 'polypeptide(L)'
;MFPSLTDTLPTDWSYLSEGGATIVFSYKGPSNPSFNGTVLRLRKRVLGSEDEDHHSEIDFTIDFQKEIIERLIPRAHLPRLVPVVVGEDAGTWLEALAAACEPHRPAERRRTDHIDVKSSNAVLATDLVGGQIIAVEIKPKWGFLPSPTFLSDATRSIKTRTCRFCMHSHLKAQQGDVVALGYCSLDLFSGDESRVKNALSSLWDAWMNSDGAMNNLKVFVHGKKIGPVEQSCILDLLDDATDPKEALISALLPILTATPVLRTLAHLQRTLDALDIEGLAALWDRAPVGPDPTMSEWTDFIATYLAAPSLPPADSAHLRHHALAYLLSATLKDCSVIVRVPDGTVAVIDLDAKHIDRLRKWARLDAEIVRAYAAVPERKVCVDALRV
;
A
#
# COMPACT_ATOMS: atom_id res chain seq x y z
N MET A 1 -21.94 -6.41 -19.78
CA MET A 1 -21.04 -7.42 -20.33
C MET A 1 -19.64 -7.05 -19.88
N PHE A 2 -18.88 -7.97 -19.29
CA PHE A 2 -17.49 -7.70 -18.91
C PHE A 2 -16.62 -7.58 -20.19
N PRO A 3 -15.59 -6.71 -20.20
CA PRO A 3 -14.68 -6.61 -21.33
C PRO A 3 -13.92 -7.92 -21.54
N SER A 4 -13.60 -8.27 -22.79
CA SER A 4 -12.76 -9.40 -23.13
C SER A 4 -11.32 -8.94 -23.39
N LEU A 5 -10.31 -9.75 -23.02
CA LEU A 5 -8.92 -9.47 -23.40
C LEU A 5 -8.75 -9.34 -24.92
N THR A 6 -9.47 -10.20 -25.66
CA THR A 6 -9.44 -10.27 -27.11
C THR A 6 -10.14 -9.09 -27.81
N ASP A 7 -10.78 -8.18 -27.06
CA ASP A 7 -11.29 -6.91 -27.58
C ASP A 7 -10.15 -5.89 -27.85
N THR A 8 -8.90 -6.23 -27.48
CA THR A 8 -7.70 -5.41 -27.66
C THR A 8 -6.59 -6.20 -28.33
N LEU A 9 -5.56 -5.52 -28.85
CA LEU A 9 -4.33 -6.15 -29.31
C LEU A 9 -3.28 -6.15 -28.18
N PRO A 10 -2.35 -7.12 -28.13
CA PRO A 10 -1.24 -7.08 -27.17
C PRO A 10 -0.41 -5.79 -27.25
N THR A 11 -0.28 -5.21 -28.45
CA THR A 11 0.42 -3.94 -28.69
C THR A 11 -0.31 -2.72 -28.15
N ASP A 12 -1.59 -2.84 -27.78
CA ASP A 12 -2.34 -1.78 -27.12
C ASP A 12 -1.94 -1.63 -25.65
N TRP A 13 -1.10 -2.54 -25.11
CA TRP A 13 -0.72 -2.58 -23.70
C TRP A 13 0.77 -2.34 -23.53
N SER A 14 1.14 -1.35 -22.73
CA SER A 14 2.53 -1.02 -22.43
C SER A 14 2.89 -1.43 -21.01
N TYR A 15 4.02 -2.11 -20.83
CA TYR A 15 4.54 -2.47 -19.51
C TYR A 15 4.64 -1.24 -18.61
N LEU A 16 4.08 -1.34 -17.40
CA LEU A 16 4.08 -0.25 -16.41
C LEU A 16 4.94 -0.62 -15.20
N SER A 17 4.65 -1.74 -14.55
CA SER A 17 5.38 -2.20 -13.37
C SER A 17 5.10 -3.66 -13.05
N GLU A 18 5.92 -4.27 -12.18
CA GLU A 18 5.64 -5.60 -11.63
C GLU A 18 6.06 -5.76 -10.16
N GLY A 19 5.27 -6.54 -9.42
CA GLY A 19 5.51 -6.96 -8.04
C GLY A 19 5.92 -8.43 -7.96
N GLY A 20 5.73 -9.07 -6.80
CA GLY A 20 5.98 -10.51 -6.64
C GLY A 20 4.96 -11.37 -7.41
N ALA A 21 3.67 -11.11 -7.18
CA ALA A 21 2.58 -11.93 -7.72
C ALA A 21 1.95 -11.40 -9.02
N THR A 22 2.10 -10.09 -9.32
CA THR A 22 1.38 -9.44 -10.41
C THR A 22 2.27 -8.57 -11.28
N ILE A 23 1.94 -8.49 -12.57
CA ILE A 23 2.49 -7.55 -13.55
C ILE A 23 1.36 -6.63 -14.05
N VAL A 24 1.69 -5.38 -14.38
CA VAL A 24 0.73 -4.32 -14.70
C VAL A 24 1.09 -3.66 -16.02
N PHE A 25 0.09 -3.44 -16.87
CA PHE A 25 0.21 -2.80 -18.18
C PHE A 25 -0.76 -1.63 -18.30
N SER A 26 -0.33 -0.51 -18.86
CA SER A 26 -1.22 0.64 -19.17
C SER A 26 -1.80 0.51 -20.57
N TYR A 27 -3.10 0.79 -20.72
CA TYR A 27 -3.75 0.82 -22.03
C TYR A 27 -3.32 2.05 -22.83
N LYS A 28 -2.79 1.81 -24.03
CA LYS A 28 -2.31 2.78 -25.02
C LYS A 28 -2.94 2.57 -26.42
N GLY A 29 -3.93 1.68 -26.52
CA GLY A 29 -4.63 1.40 -27.76
C GLY A 29 -5.55 2.52 -28.24
N PRO A 30 -6.30 2.27 -29.33
CA PRO A 30 -7.33 3.18 -29.83
C PRO A 30 -8.37 3.52 -28.76
N SER A 31 -9.06 4.65 -28.90
CA SER A 31 -10.09 5.04 -27.93
C SER A 31 -11.16 3.96 -27.78
N ASN A 32 -11.27 3.40 -26.57
CA ASN A 32 -12.24 2.39 -26.22
C ASN A 32 -12.80 2.65 -24.81
N PRO A 33 -14.11 2.91 -24.64
CA PRO A 33 -14.71 3.23 -23.34
C PRO A 33 -14.45 2.19 -22.23
N SER A 34 -14.22 0.93 -22.59
CA SER A 34 -13.96 -0.14 -21.62
C SER A 34 -12.52 -0.15 -21.09
N PHE A 35 -11.56 0.34 -21.87
CA PHE A 35 -10.12 0.24 -21.56
C PHE A 35 -9.44 1.61 -21.35
N ASN A 36 -10.04 2.70 -21.82
CA ASN A 36 -9.53 4.05 -21.63
C ASN A 36 -9.31 4.36 -20.14
N GLY A 37 -8.10 4.82 -19.80
CA GLY A 37 -7.73 5.16 -18.43
C GLY A 37 -7.68 3.95 -17.49
N THR A 38 -7.39 2.76 -18.03
CA THR A 38 -7.22 1.53 -17.24
C THR A 38 -5.82 0.94 -17.37
N VAL A 39 -5.45 0.15 -16.37
CA VAL A 39 -4.32 -0.76 -16.40
C VAL A 39 -4.81 -2.20 -16.34
N LEU A 40 -4.17 -3.09 -17.07
CA LEU A 40 -4.39 -4.53 -17.01
C LEU A 40 -3.42 -5.14 -15.99
N ARG A 41 -3.97 -5.86 -15.01
CA ARG A 41 -3.21 -6.63 -14.01
C ARG A 41 -3.30 -8.11 -14.36
N LEU A 42 -2.14 -8.73 -14.56
CA LEU A 42 -2.01 -10.17 -14.82
C LEU A 42 -1.18 -10.83 -13.72
N ARG A 43 -1.41 -12.12 -13.49
CA ARG A 43 -0.62 -12.92 -12.55
C ARG A 43 0.69 -13.36 -13.16
N LYS A 44 1.63 -13.63 -12.27
CA LYS A 44 2.91 -14.24 -12.58
C LYS A 44 3.03 -15.60 -11.92
N ARG A 45 3.82 -16.46 -12.53
CA ARG A 45 4.17 -17.79 -12.04
C ARG A 45 5.68 -17.88 -11.79
N VAL A 46 6.06 -18.39 -10.63
CA VAL A 46 7.46 -18.60 -10.27
C VAL A 46 8.02 -19.76 -11.09
N LEU A 47 9.22 -19.59 -11.63
CA LEU A 47 9.90 -20.63 -12.39
C LEU A 47 10.14 -21.86 -11.50
N GLY A 48 9.66 -23.03 -11.93
CA GLY A 48 9.86 -24.30 -11.22
C GLY A 48 8.88 -24.57 -10.07
N SER A 49 7.83 -23.76 -9.90
CA SER A 49 6.70 -24.09 -9.01
C SER A 49 5.68 -24.99 -9.72
N GLU A 50 5.13 -25.97 -8.98
CA GLU A 50 3.99 -26.77 -9.46
C GLU A 50 2.71 -25.91 -9.49
N ASP A 51 1.74 -26.32 -10.31
CA ASP A 51 0.47 -25.61 -10.51
C ASP A 51 -0.33 -25.52 -9.20
N GLU A 52 -0.16 -24.45 -8.42
CA GLU A 52 -1.09 -24.08 -7.36
C GLU A 52 -2.29 -23.34 -7.99
N ASP A 53 -3.49 -23.77 -7.62
CA ASP A 53 -4.75 -23.29 -8.19
C ASP A 53 -5.12 -21.91 -7.61
N HIS A 54 -4.45 -20.86 -8.10
CA HIS A 54 -4.60 -19.48 -7.63
C HIS A 54 -5.87 -18.77 -8.13
N HIS A 55 -6.81 -19.49 -8.78
CA HIS A 55 -8.05 -18.89 -9.27
C HIS A 55 -8.87 -18.23 -8.16
N SER A 56 -8.93 -18.89 -7.00
CA SER A 56 -9.65 -18.41 -5.81
C SER A 56 -9.11 -17.10 -5.21
N GLU A 57 -7.82 -16.78 -5.41
CA GLU A 57 -7.19 -15.61 -4.80
C GLU A 57 -7.59 -14.28 -5.47
N ILE A 58 -7.83 -14.27 -6.78
CA ILE A 58 -8.22 -13.03 -7.48
C ILE A 58 -9.65 -12.65 -7.16
N ASP A 59 -10.55 -13.63 -7.21
CA ASP A 59 -11.94 -13.44 -6.80
C ASP A 59 -11.96 -12.95 -5.35
N PHE A 60 -11.16 -13.56 -4.47
CA PHE A 60 -11.00 -13.08 -3.10
C PHE A 60 -10.50 -11.63 -3.02
N THR A 61 -9.47 -11.21 -3.77
CA THR A 61 -8.99 -9.82 -3.74
C THR A 61 -10.06 -8.82 -4.20
N ILE A 62 -10.76 -9.14 -5.29
CA ILE A 62 -11.82 -8.26 -5.84
C ILE A 62 -12.98 -8.16 -4.85
N ASP A 63 -13.45 -9.30 -4.36
CA ASP A 63 -14.54 -9.37 -3.39
C ASP A 63 -14.14 -8.74 -2.06
N PHE A 64 -12.90 -8.91 -1.60
CA PHE A 64 -12.40 -8.26 -0.40
C PHE A 64 -12.41 -6.74 -0.54
N GLN A 65 -11.97 -6.21 -1.70
CA GLN A 65 -12.04 -4.77 -1.93
C GLN A 65 -13.50 -4.30 -1.91
N LYS A 66 -14.39 -5.00 -2.62
CA LYS A 66 -15.78 -4.61 -2.82
C LYS A 66 -16.65 -4.75 -1.56
N GLU A 67 -16.48 -5.82 -0.82
CA GLU A 67 -17.32 -6.17 0.33
C GLU A 67 -16.76 -5.60 1.65
N ILE A 68 -15.45 -5.41 1.75
CA ILE A 68 -14.79 -4.97 2.99
C ILE A 68 -14.23 -3.55 2.86
N ILE A 69 -13.32 -3.31 1.90
CA ILE A 69 -12.59 -2.03 1.80
C ILE A 69 -13.52 -0.87 1.42
N GLU A 70 -14.44 -1.07 0.48
CA GLU A 70 -15.39 -0.03 0.06
C GLU A 70 -16.38 0.39 1.16
N ARG A 71 -16.50 -0.40 2.24
CA ARG A 71 -17.28 -0.02 3.43
C ARG A 71 -16.50 0.90 4.37
N LEU A 72 -15.18 0.95 4.24
CA LEU A 72 -14.27 1.70 5.10
C LEU A 72 -13.72 2.98 4.44
N ILE A 73 -13.42 2.89 3.14
CA ILE A 73 -12.84 3.98 2.36
C ILE A 73 -13.82 4.34 1.24
N PRO A 74 -14.19 5.62 1.08
CA PRO A 74 -15.09 6.04 0.00
C PRO A 74 -14.58 5.60 -1.37
N ARG A 75 -15.48 5.08 -2.21
CA ARG A 75 -15.16 4.62 -3.57
C ARG A 75 -14.41 5.63 -4.43
N ALA A 76 -14.62 6.93 -4.21
CA ALA A 76 -13.90 7.99 -4.90
C ALA A 76 -12.37 7.96 -4.68
N HIS A 77 -11.91 7.30 -3.61
CA HIS A 77 -10.49 7.15 -3.26
C HIS A 77 -9.96 5.73 -3.50
N LEU A 78 -10.69 4.89 -4.24
CA LEU A 78 -10.30 3.51 -4.53
C LEU A 78 -10.20 3.30 -6.05
N PRO A 79 -9.23 2.50 -6.53
CA PRO A 79 -9.21 2.11 -7.93
C PRO A 79 -10.42 1.22 -8.22
N ARG A 80 -11.08 1.47 -9.35
CA ARG A 80 -12.13 0.56 -9.83
C ARG A 80 -11.46 -0.73 -10.29
N LEU A 81 -11.91 -1.87 -9.79
CA LEU A 81 -11.49 -3.19 -10.25
C LEU A 81 -12.61 -3.82 -11.09
N VAL A 82 -12.28 -4.29 -12.28
CA VAL A 82 -13.23 -4.92 -13.21
C VAL A 82 -12.63 -6.25 -13.69
N PRO A 83 -13.28 -7.39 -13.45
CA PRO A 83 -12.89 -8.66 -14.06
C PRO A 83 -12.92 -8.57 -15.58
N VAL A 84 -11.95 -9.20 -16.23
CA VAL A 84 -11.85 -9.31 -17.69
C VAL A 84 -12.14 -10.74 -18.09
N VAL A 85 -12.95 -10.91 -19.13
CA VAL A 85 -13.20 -12.23 -19.72
C VAL A 85 -11.94 -12.68 -20.44
N VAL A 86 -11.41 -13.83 -20.02
CA VAL A 86 -10.31 -14.54 -20.67
C VAL A 86 -10.93 -15.68 -21.47
N GLY A 87 -11.22 -15.42 -22.74
CA GLY A 87 -11.84 -16.39 -23.65
C GLY A 87 -10.88 -17.51 -24.08
N GLU A 88 -11.38 -18.49 -24.84
CA GLU A 88 -10.60 -19.65 -25.31
C GLU A 88 -9.33 -19.25 -26.10
N ASP A 89 -9.40 -18.15 -26.87
CA ASP A 89 -8.26 -17.64 -27.67
C ASP A 89 -7.28 -16.76 -26.88
N ALA A 90 -7.53 -16.51 -25.59
CA ALA A 90 -6.73 -15.59 -24.80
C ALA A 90 -5.32 -16.11 -24.48
N GLY A 91 -5.09 -17.42 -24.54
CA GLY A 91 -3.75 -18.00 -24.36
C GLY A 91 -2.75 -17.44 -25.38
N THR A 92 -3.10 -17.46 -26.66
CA THR A 92 -2.27 -16.89 -27.74
C THR A 92 -2.08 -15.38 -27.58
N TRP A 93 -3.11 -14.68 -27.11
CA TRP A 93 -3.03 -13.25 -26.81
C TRP A 93 -2.03 -12.95 -25.67
N LEU A 94 -2.09 -13.73 -24.58
CA LEU A 94 -1.21 -13.59 -23.42
C LEU A 94 0.23 -13.95 -23.75
N GLU A 95 0.45 -14.98 -24.57
CA GLU A 95 1.78 -15.34 -25.09
C GLU A 95 2.40 -14.20 -25.90
N ALA A 96 1.62 -13.59 -26.80
CA ALA A 96 2.07 -12.45 -27.60
C ALA A 96 2.40 -11.23 -26.73
N LEU A 97 1.57 -10.93 -25.71
CA LEU A 97 1.85 -9.86 -24.76
C LEU A 97 3.12 -10.15 -23.95
N ALA A 98 3.26 -11.38 -23.43
CA ALA A 98 4.41 -11.79 -22.64
C ALA A 98 5.71 -11.65 -23.45
N ALA A 99 5.72 -12.11 -24.71
CA ALA A 99 6.86 -11.98 -25.60
C ALA A 99 7.23 -10.52 -25.88
N ALA A 100 6.25 -9.65 -26.12
CA ALA A 100 6.48 -8.22 -26.36
C ALA A 100 6.98 -7.48 -25.09
N CYS A 101 6.50 -7.89 -23.92
CA CYS A 101 6.87 -7.31 -22.64
C CYS A 101 8.27 -7.72 -22.17
N GLU A 102 8.70 -8.95 -22.45
CA GLU A 102 9.87 -9.57 -21.82
C GLU A 102 11.13 -8.69 -21.85
N PRO A 103 11.52 -8.03 -22.96
CA PRO A 103 12.71 -7.16 -22.98
C PRO A 103 12.66 -5.97 -22.01
N HIS A 104 11.46 -5.51 -21.63
CA HIS A 104 11.24 -4.35 -20.77
C HIS A 104 11.24 -4.72 -19.27
N ARG A 105 11.20 -6.02 -18.95
CA ARG A 105 11.14 -6.50 -17.57
C ARG A 105 12.52 -6.44 -16.89
N PRO A 106 12.59 -6.08 -15.59
CA PRO A 106 13.83 -6.11 -14.83
C PRO A 106 14.51 -7.49 -14.89
N ALA A 107 15.83 -7.51 -15.08
CA ALA A 107 16.60 -8.74 -15.26
C ALA A 107 16.42 -9.76 -14.11
N GLU A 108 16.27 -9.28 -12.87
CA GLU A 108 16.00 -10.15 -11.72
C GLU A 108 14.64 -10.84 -11.81
N ARG A 109 13.60 -10.12 -12.25
CA ARG A 109 12.25 -10.65 -12.39
C ARG A 109 12.16 -11.71 -13.48
N ARG A 110 12.82 -11.48 -14.61
CA ARG A 110 12.93 -12.46 -15.71
C ARG A 110 13.57 -13.78 -15.28
N ARG A 111 14.45 -13.75 -14.29
CA ARG A 111 15.08 -14.95 -13.71
C ARG A 111 14.23 -15.66 -12.66
N THR A 112 13.15 -15.03 -12.19
CA THR A 112 12.36 -15.50 -11.05
C THR A 112 10.99 -15.99 -11.51
N ASP A 113 10.35 -15.29 -12.43
CA ASP A 113 8.94 -15.50 -12.77
C ASP A 113 8.58 -15.06 -14.20
N HIS A 114 7.43 -15.53 -14.69
CA HIS A 114 6.85 -15.20 -16.00
C HIS A 114 5.35 -14.94 -15.90
N ILE A 115 4.74 -14.33 -16.91
CA ILE A 115 3.28 -14.14 -16.97
C ILE A 115 2.61 -15.52 -17.04
N ASP A 116 1.57 -15.73 -16.24
CA ASP A 116 0.78 -16.95 -16.33
C ASP A 116 -0.17 -16.89 -17.53
N VAL A 117 0.31 -17.38 -18.68
CA VAL A 117 -0.44 -17.38 -19.95
C VAL A 117 -1.61 -18.36 -19.98
N LYS A 118 -1.72 -19.25 -18.97
CA LYS A 118 -2.84 -20.19 -18.83
C LYS A 118 -3.90 -19.66 -17.87
N SER A 119 -3.65 -18.55 -17.19
CA SER A 119 -4.59 -17.98 -16.24
C SER A 119 -5.84 -17.49 -16.97
N SER A 120 -7.01 -17.98 -16.57
CA SER A 120 -8.30 -17.42 -16.96
C SER A 120 -8.69 -16.14 -16.20
N ASN A 121 -7.76 -15.57 -15.42
CA ASN A 121 -8.03 -14.40 -14.59
C ASN A 121 -7.21 -13.18 -15.03
N ALA A 122 -7.93 -12.11 -15.34
CA ALA A 122 -7.36 -10.81 -15.64
C ALA A 122 -8.23 -9.71 -15.02
N VAL A 123 -7.62 -8.61 -14.58
CA VAL A 123 -8.33 -7.52 -13.91
C VAL A 123 -7.93 -6.19 -14.52
N LEU A 124 -8.91 -5.39 -14.93
CA LEU A 124 -8.70 -3.97 -15.20
C LEU A 124 -8.77 -3.20 -13.89
N ALA A 125 -7.79 -2.34 -13.66
CA ALA A 125 -7.81 -1.34 -12.60
C ALA A 125 -7.79 0.07 -13.20
N THR A 126 -8.23 1.08 -12.45
CA THR A 126 -8.02 2.49 -12.83
C THR A 126 -6.53 2.78 -13.04
N ASP A 127 -6.17 3.42 -14.15
CA ASP A 127 -4.80 3.93 -14.37
C ASP A 127 -4.59 5.22 -13.56
N LEU A 128 -3.91 5.08 -12.42
CA LEU A 128 -3.66 6.17 -11.49
C LEU A 128 -2.38 6.96 -11.82
N VAL A 129 -1.55 6.49 -12.74
CA VAL A 129 -0.26 7.12 -13.07
C VAL A 129 -0.19 7.61 -14.51
N GLY A 130 -1.04 7.11 -15.39
CA GLY A 130 -1.17 7.55 -16.77
C GLY A 130 -1.82 8.93 -16.95
N GLY A 131 -1.68 9.45 -18.18
CA GLY A 131 -2.20 10.75 -18.60
C GLY A 131 -1.12 11.82 -18.73
N GLN A 132 -1.53 13.05 -18.96
CA GLN A 132 -0.63 14.22 -19.02
C GLN A 132 -0.51 14.87 -17.63
N ILE A 133 -0.04 14.09 -16.66
CA ILE A 133 -0.03 14.47 -15.23
C ILE A 133 1.24 13.96 -14.53
N ILE A 134 1.46 14.47 -13.33
CA ILE A 134 2.39 13.89 -12.34
C ILE A 134 1.57 13.06 -11.37
N ALA A 135 2.00 11.82 -11.10
CA ALA A 135 1.46 11.00 -10.03
C ALA A 135 2.56 10.66 -9.02
N VAL A 136 2.24 10.81 -7.74
CA VAL A 136 3.17 10.55 -6.64
C VAL A 136 2.58 9.46 -5.75
N GLU A 137 3.27 8.32 -5.68
CA GLU A 137 2.94 7.24 -4.75
C GLU A 137 3.72 7.44 -3.45
N ILE A 138 3.01 7.57 -2.33
CA ILE A 138 3.56 7.70 -0.98
C ILE A 138 3.14 6.48 -0.17
N LYS A 139 4.07 5.83 0.53
CA LYS A 139 3.73 4.85 1.58
C LYS A 139 3.69 5.57 2.94
N PRO A 140 2.51 5.97 3.43
CA PRO A 140 2.41 6.87 4.58
C PRO A 140 2.81 6.20 5.90
N LYS A 141 2.71 4.87 5.98
CA LYS A 141 2.96 4.06 7.18
C LYS A 141 1.90 4.33 8.26
N TRP A 142 2.31 4.30 9.53
CA TRP A 142 1.40 4.31 10.68
C TRP A 142 1.10 5.75 11.10
N GLY A 143 -0.19 6.12 11.10
CA GLY A 143 -0.68 7.46 11.43
C GLY A 143 -1.06 7.67 12.90
N PHE A 144 -0.60 6.81 13.81
CA PHE A 144 -0.91 6.91 15.24
C PHE A 144 0.19 6.35 16.15
N LEU A 145 0.13 6.71 17.44
CA LEU A 145 0.84 6.04 18.53
C LEU A 145 -0.10 5.06 19.25
N PRO A 146 0.38 3.86 19.66
CA PRO A 146 -0.44 2.85 20.30
C PRO A 146 -0.98 3.29 21.67
N SER A 147 -2.10 2.68 22.08
CA SER A 147 -2.68 2.83 23.42
C SER A 147 -1.72 2.29 24.48
N PRO A 148 -1.51 2.98 25.62
CA PRO A 148 -0.64 2.48 26.70
C PRO A 148 -1.22 1.25 27.42
N THR A 149 -2.51 1.00 27.27
CA THR A 149 -3.33 0.07 28.08
C THR A 149 -2.82 -1.37 28.03
N PHE A 150 -2.39 -1.82 26.85
CA PHE A 150 -2.01 -3.21 26.60
C PHE A 150 -0.51 -3.39 26.35
N LEU A 151 0.28 -2.34 26.58
CA LEU A 151 1.73 -2.39 26.45
C LEU A 151 2.37 -2.83 27.76
N SER A 152 3.43 -3.62 27.66
CA SER A 152 4.27 -3.96 28.81
C SER A 152 4.98 -2.73 29.38
N ASP A 153 5.29 -2.74 30.67
CA ASP A 153 5.99 -1.61 31.32
C ASP A 153 7.35 -1.30 30.67
N ALA A 154 8.01 -2.34 30.13
CA ALA A 154 9.30 -2.22 29.45
C ALA A 154 9.21 -1.43 28.13
N THR A 155 8.10 -1.55 27.37
CA THR A 155 7.96 -0.95 26.04
C THR A 155 7.08 0.29 26.04
N ARG A 156 6.19 0.45 27.02
CA ARG A 156 5.17 1.52 27.09
C ARG A 156 5.78 2.90 26.86
N SER A 157 6.81 3.28 27.62
CA SER A 157 7.44 4.61 27.51
C SER A 157 8.11 4.89 26.16
N ILE A 158 8.47 3.84 25.41
CA ILE A 158 9.10 3.95 24.09
C ILE A 158 7.99 4.08 23.03
N LYS A 159 7.09 3.11 22.97
CA LYS A 159 6.08 2.99 21.91
C LYS A 159 5.04 4.11 21.95
N THR A 160 4.75 4.67 23.13
CA THR A 160 3.81 5.80 23.24
C THR A 160 4.46 7.17 23.00
N ARG A 161 5.77 7.22 22.71
CA ARG A 161 6.55 8.45 22.49
C ARG A 161 7.08 8.57 21.07
N THR A 162 7.54 7.46 20.48
CA THR A 162 8.14 7.44 19.14
C THR A 162 7.31 6.56 18.21
N CYS A 163 6.99 7.06 17.01
CA CYS A 163 6.18 6.28 16.07
C CYS A 163 6.92 5.05 15.55
N ARG A 164 6.14 4.03 15.14
CA ARG A 164 6.64 2.76 14.59
C ARG A 164 7.66 2.94 13.48
N PHE A 165 7.40 3.87 12.55
CA PHE A 165 8.31 4.13 11.43
C PHE A 165 9.66 4.66 11.91
N CYS A 166 9.69 5.69 12.77
CA CYS A 166 10.95 6.25 13.26
C CYS A 166 11.78 5.21 14.03
N MET A 167 11.15 4.35 14.84
CA MET A 167 11.85 3.27 15.52
C MET A 167 12.40 2.22 14.55
N HIS A 168 11.61 1.82 13.55
CA HIS A 168 12.04 0.82 12.57
C HIS A 168 13.13 1.34 11.64
N SER A 169 13.05 2.60 11.21
CA SER A 169 14.09 3.25 10.41
C SER A 169 15.42 3.30 11.15
N HIS A 170 15.41 3.45 12.47
CA HIS A 170 16.64 3.36 13.26
C HIS A 170 17.27 1.96 13.20
N LEU A 171 16.48 0.90 13.41
CA LEU A 171 16.96 -0.49 13.29
C LEU A 171 17.52 -0.77 11.88
N LYS A 172 16.78 -0.35 10.85
CA LYS A 172 17.19 -0.51 9.44
C LYS A 172 18.50 0.21 9.14
N ALA A 173 18.64 1.45 9.60
CA ALA A 173 19.90 2.19 9.43
C ALA A 173 21.09 1.50 10.12
N GLN A 174 20.89 0.89 11.29
CA GLN A 174 21.93 0.09 11.95
C GLN A 174 22.30 -1.17 11.15
N GLN A 175 21.37 -1.71 10.36
CA GLN A 175 21.57 -2.85 9.46
C GLN A 175 22.16 -2.44 8.10
N GLY A 176 22.39 -1.15 7.84
CA GLY A 176 22.92 -0.63 6.58
C GLY A 176 21.87 -0.38 5.49
N ASP A 177 20.58 -0.50 5.81
CA ASP A 177 19.51 -0.15 4.89
C ASP A 177 19.46 1.37 4.65
N VAL A 178 19.20 1.77 3.40
CA VAL A 178 18.88 3.16 3.08
C VAL A 178 17.46 3.46 3.59
N VAL A 179 17.31 4.49 4.42
CA VAL A 179 16.04 4.88 5.03
C VAL A 179 15.87 6.39 5.14
N ALA A 180 14.62 6.85 5.12
CA ALA A 180 14.27 8.25 5.34
C ALA A 180 14.28 8.59 6.85
N LEU A 181 15.45 8.78 7.45
CA LEU A 181 15.56 9.10 8.90
C LEU A 181 14.84 10.40 9.31
N GLY A 182 14.74 11.37 8.41
CA GLY A 182 14.01 12.62 8.64
C GLY A 182 12.48 12.44 8.63
N TYR A 183 11.96 11.45 7.92
CA TYR A 183 10.53 11.26 7.74
C TYR A 183 9.87 10.74 9.03
N CYS A 184 8.83 11.45 9.48
CA CYS A 184 7.91 10.97 10.50
C CYS A 184 6.52 10.81 9.89
N SER A 185 5.95 9.62 9.99
CA SER A 185 4.59 9.37 9.52
C SER A 185 3.57 10.28 10.20
N LEU A 186 3.71 10.55 11.51
CA LEU A 186 2.77 11.40 12.23
C LEU A 186 2.78 12.86 11.75
N ASP A 187 3.88 13.32 11.15
CA ASP A 187 3.94 14.65 10.53
C ASP A 187 3.12 14.69 9.23
N LEU A 188 3.18 13.64 8.42
CA LEU A 188 2.34 13.51 7.22
C LEU A 188 0.85 13.43 7.58
N PHE A 189 0.49 12.71 8.65
CA PHE A 189 -0.89 12.58 9.12
C PHE A 189 -1.41 13.78 9.94
N SER A 190 -0.58 14.78 10.19
CA SER A 190 -0.89 15.84 11.17
C SER A 190 -1.98 16.81 10.74
N GLY A 191 -2.15 17.01 9.44
CA GLY A 191 -2.96 18.11 8.89
C GLY A 191 -2.33 19.50 9.08
N ASP A 192 -1.18 19.60 9.74
CA ASP A 192 -0.42 20.84 9.90
C ASP A 192 0.50 21.03 8.69
N GLU A 193 0.33 22.12 7.95
CA GLU A 193 1.06 22.38 6.70
C GLU A 193 2.58 22.34 6.87
N SER A 194 3.11 22.89 7.97
CA SER A 194 4.55 22.92 8.22
C SER A 194 5.10 21.50 8.42
N ARG A 195 4.40 20.69 9.22
CA ARG A 195 4.78 19.29 9.46
C ARG A 195 4.62 18.42 8.22
N VAL A 196 3.53 18.58 7.47
CA VAL A 196 3.33 17.87 6.19
C VAL A 196 4.42 18.25 5.19
N LYS A 197 4.76 19.53 5.06
CA LYS A 197 5.88 20.01 4.24
C LYS A 197 7.20 19.36 4.67
N ASN A 198 7.49 19.30 5.97
CA ASN A 198 8.70 18.65 6.49
C ASN A 198 8.75 17.14 6.18
N ALA A 199 7.60 16.47 6.26
CA ALA A 199 7.49 15.06 5.91
C ALA A 199 7.76 14.82 4.42
N LEU A 200 7.17 15.64 3.54
CA LEU A 200 7.40 15.60 2.09
C LEU A 200 8.85 15.90 1.72
N SER A 201 9.44 16.95 2.30
CA SER A 201 10.86 17.28 2.11
C SER A 201 11.77 16.12 2.50
N SER A 202 11.49 15.46 3.63
CA SER A 202 12.27 14.31 4.09
C SER A 202 12.15 13.09 3.18
N LEU A 203 10.96 12.87 2.60
CA LEU A 203 10.75 11.80 1.61
C LEU A 203 11.50 12.09 0.32
N TRP A 204 11.45 13.33 -0.16
CA TRP A 204 12.18 13.78 -1.35
C TRP A 204 13.68 13.62 -1.16
N ASP A 205 14.24 14.12 -0.06
CA ASP A 205 15.68 14.06 0.20
C ASP A 205 16.16 12.61 0.30
N ALA A 206 15.37 11.73 0.92
CA ALA A 206 15.67 10.30 0.95
C ALA A 206 15.57 9.64 -0.45
N TRP A 207 14.62 10.06 -1.28
CA TRP A 207 14.49 9.58 -2.66
C TRP A 207 15.70 9.99 -3.52
N MET A 208 16.13 11.26 -3.42
CA MET A 208 17.34 11.77 -4.08
C MET A 208 18.60 11.02 -3.64
N ASN A 209 18.80 10.88 -2.33
CA ASN A 209 20.01 10.25 -1.77
C ASN A 209 20.09 8.73 -1.99
N SER A 210 18.98 8.09 -2.39
CA SER A 210 18.90 6.65 -2.62
C SER A 210 18.86 6.27 -4.10
N ASP A 211 19.08 7.24 -5.00
CA ASP A 211 18.86 7.06 -6.44
C ASP A 211 17.47 6.46 -6.77
N GLY A 212 16.46 6.86 -6.00
CA GLY A 212 15.09 6.37 -6.14
C GLY A 212 14.87 4.92 -5.72
N ALA A 213 15.82 4.29 -5.03
CA ALA A 213 15.68 2.92 -4.50
C ALA A 213 14.71 2.83 -3.31
N MET A 214 14.44 3.94 -2.62
CA MET A 214 13.50 4.00 -1.51
C MET A 214 12.07 3.61 -1.93
N ASN A 215 11.38 2.84 -1.08
CA ASN A 215 10.02 2.37 -1.35
C ASN A 215 8.90 3.29 -0.82
N ASN A 216 9.26 4.38 -0.13
CA ASN A 216 8.31 5.29 0.52
C ASN A 216 7.77 6.38 -0.42
N LEU A 217 8.51 6.70 -1.49
CA LEU A 217 8.16 7.72 -2.47
C LEU A 217 8.48 7.17 -3.86
N LYS A 218 7.51 7.23 -4.77
CA LYS A 218 7.75 7.05 -6.20
C LYS A 218 7.08 8.19 -6.96
N VAL A 219 7.75 8.66 -8.00
CA VAL A 219 7.26 9.74 -8.86
C VAL A 219 7.07 9.18 -10.26
N PHE A 220 5.93 9.48 -10.85
CA PHE A 220 5.57 9.13 -12.21
C PHE A 220 5.24 10.40 -12.98
N VAL A 221 5.84 10.55 -14.16
CA VAL A 221 5.57 11.64 -15.10
C VAL A 221 5.08 11.00 -16.38
N HIS A 222 3.88 11.36 -16.82
CA HIS A 222 3.25 10.77 -18.01
C HIS A 222 3.12 9.24 -17.99
N GLY A 223 2.89 8.66 -16.81
CA GLY A 223 2.84 7.21 -16.60
C GLY A 223 4.20 6.51 -16.55
N LYS A 224 5.31 7.23 -16.78
CA LYS A 224 6.66 6.67 -16.64
C LYS A 224 7.17 6.92 -15.23
N LYS A 225 7.58 5.88 -14.52
CA LYS A 225 8.33 6.01 -13.26
C LYS A 225 9.67 6.69 -13.55
N ILE A 226 9.94 7.80 -12.88
CA ILE A 226 11.20 8.54 -13.01
C ILE A 226 12.11 8.29 -11.81
N GLY A 227 13.43 8.40 -12.02
CA GLY A 227 14.44 8.45 -10.96
C GLY A 227 14.93 9.88 -10.67
N PRO A 228 15.78 10.08 -9.63
CA PRO A 228 16.36 11.38 -9.31
C PRO A 228 17.04 12.10 -10.47
N VAL A 229 17.68 11.36 -11.38
CA VAL A 229 18.33 11.91 -12.58
C VAL A 229 17.32 12.60 -13.52
N GLU A 230 16.07 12.13 -13.54
CA GLU A 230 15.00 12.62 -14.41
C GLU A 230 14.09 13.64 -13.70
N GLN A 231 14.48 14.15 -12.52
CA GLN A 231 13.66 15.07 -11.72
C GLN A 231 13.24 16.35 -12.45
N SER A 232 14.02 16.80 -13.45
CA SER A 232 13.69 18.00 -14.23
C SER A 232 12.37 17.86 -15.00
N CYS A 233 11.94 16.63 -15.33
CA CYS A 233 10.66 16.37 -15.99
C CYS A 233 9.44 16.78 -15.15
N ILE A 234 9.62 17.02 -13.85
CA ILE A 234 8.57 17.57 -12.98
C ILE A 234 8.27 19.04 -13.35
N LEU A 235 9.29 19.80 -13.72
CA LEU A 235 9.16 21.23 -14.06
C LEU A 235 8.43 21.44 -15.38
N ASP A 236 8.47 20.46 -16.29
CA ASP A 236 7.74 20.51 -17.56
C ASP A 236 6.21 20.58 -17.40
N LEU A 237 5.69 20.23 -16.22
CA LEU A 237 4.26 20.18 -15.91
C LEU A 237 3.84 21.12 -14.76
N LEU A 238 4.79 21.60 -13.98
CA LEU A 238 4.56 22.51 -12.86
C LEU A 238 5.23 23.83 -13.20
N ASP A 239 4.51 24.68 -13.93
CA ASP A 239 4.95 26.03 -14.29
C ASP A 239 5.37 26.83 -13.02
N ASP A 240 6.27 27.78 -13.19
CA ASP A 240 6.70 28.78 -12.18
C ASP A 240 7.72 28.37 -11.10
N ALA A 241 8.36 27.20 -11.19
CA ALA A 241 9.42 26.80 -10.26
C ALA A 241 10.78 26.54 -10.92
N THR A 242 11.88 26.95 -10.28
CA THR A 242 13.25 26.64 -10.69
C THR A 242 13.82 25.40 -9.99
N ASP A 243 13.16 24.92 -8.93
CA ASP A 243 13.56 23.76 -8.14
C ASP A 243 12.46 22.69 -8.19
N PRO A 244 12.73 21.48 -8.75
CA PRO A 244 11.76 20.38 -8.79
C PRO A 244 11.19 19.99 -7.42
N LYS A 245 11.99 20.12 -6.36
CA LYS A 245 11.56 19.79 -4.99
C LYS A 245 10.45 20.73 -4.53
N GLU A 246 10.70 22.03 -4.54
CA GLU A 246 9.71 23.02 -4.11
C GLU A 246 8.48 23.00 -5.02
N ALA A 247 8.65 22.79 -6.34
CA ALA A 247 7.54 22.64 -7.27
C ALA A 247 6.60 21.50 -6.86
N LEU A 248 7.15 20.30 -6.66
CA LEU A 248 6.37 19.12 -6.33
C LEU A 248 5.71 19.25 -4.96
N ILE A 249 6.46 19.72 -3.95
CA ILE A 249 5.93 19.91 -2.60
C ILE A 249 4.81 20.95 -2.58
N SER A 250 4.99 22.07 -3.27
CA SER A 250 3.98 23.12 -3.38
C SER A 250 2.68 22.59 -4.01
N ALA A 251 2.79 21.71 -5.01
CA ALA A 251 1.63 21.10 -5.65
C ALA A 251 0.94 20.04 -4.78
N LEU A 252 1.72 19.22 -4.05
CA LEU A 252 1.18 18.14 -3.21
C LEU A 252 0.56 18.63 -1.91
N LEU A 253 1.16 19.65 -1.29
CA LEU A 253 0.81 20.12 0.05
C LEU A 253 -0.70 20.45 0.20
N PRO A 254 -1.32 21.31 -0.64
CA PRO A 254 -2.74 21.63 -0.50
C PRO A 254 -3.66 20.43 -0.70
N ILE A 255 -3.30 19.49 -1.58
CA ILE A 255 -4.09 18.27 -1.82
C ILE A 255 -4.06 17.36 -0.59
N LEU A 256 -2.87 17.16 -0.01
CA LEU A 256 -2.66 16.29 1.15
C LEU A 256 -3.23 16.86 2.45
N THR A 257 -3.25 18.18 2.62
CA THR A 257 -3.87 18.81 3.80
C THR A 257 -5.39 18.92 3.69
N ALA A 258 -5.94 19.04 2.49
CA ALA A 258 -7.39 19.10 2.27
C ALA A 258 -8.06 17.72 2.22
N THR A 259 -7.36 16.67 1.77
CA THR A 259 -7.96 15.35 1.60
C THR A 259 -8.37 14.70 2.93
N PRO A 260 -9.56 14.08 3.03
CA PRO A 260 -9.94 13.33 4.22
C PRO A 260 -9.19 11.99 4.35
N VAL A 261 -8.57 11.51 3.26
CA VAL A 261 -8.00 10.15 3.17
C VAL A 261 -7.01 9.84 4.29
N LEU A 262 -6.07 10.74 4.57
CA LEU A 262 -5.08 10.51 5.63
C LEU A 262 -5.73 10.42 7.01
N ARG A 263 -6.71 11.27 7.31
CA ARG A 263 -7.45 11.23 8.57
C ARG A 263 -8.25 9.92 8.70
N THR A 264 -8.92 9.49 7.63
CA THR A 264 -9.64 8.22 7.58
C THR A 264 -8.69 7.05 7.83
N LEU A 265 -7.54 7.01 7.14
CA LEU A 265 -6.54 5.96 7.33
C LEU A 265 -6.02 5.93 8.77
N ALA A 266 -5.62 7.06 9.35
CA ALA A 266 -5.13 7.10 10.72
C ALA A 266 -6.18 6.63 11.74
N HIS A 267 -7.44 7.04 11.56
CA HIS A 267 -8.55 6.61 12.41
C HIS A 267 -8.76 5.09 12.33
N LEU A 268 -8.83 4.54 11.11
CA LEU A 268 -9.03 3.10 10.90
C LEU A 268 -7.85 2.29 11.41
N GLN A 269 -6.61 2.69 11.09
CA GLN A 269 -5.40 2.04 11.59
C GLN A 269 -5.39 1.94 13.12
N ARG A 270 -5.79 3.01 13.83
CA ARG A 270 -5.83 3.07 15.29
C ARG A 270 -6.94 2.21 15.89
N THR A 271 -8.16 2.32 15.38
CA THR A 271 -9.34 1.65 15.95
C THR A 271 -9.32 0.15 15.69
N LEU A 272 -8.78 -0.27 14.53
CA LEU A 272 -8.58 -1.68 14.19
C LEU A 272 -7.34 -2.30 14.86
N ASP A 273 -6.42 -1.49 15.40
CA ASP A 273 -5.30 -1.94 16.23
C ASP A 273 -5.34 -1.31 17.63
N ALA A 274 -6.44 -1.57 18.33
CA ALA A 274 -6.65 -1.01 19.66
C ALA A 274 -5.76 -1.64 20.74
N LEU A 275 -5.33 -2.89 20.53
CA LEU A 275 -4.59 -3.68 21.51
C LEU A 275 -3.08 -3.55 21.36
N ASP A 276 -2.58 -2.99 20.25
CA ASP A 276 -1.22 -3.22 19.80
C ASP A 276 -0.91 -4.73 19.62
N ILE A 277 0.17 -5.05 18.91
CA ILE A 277 0.59 -6.44 18.71
C ILE A 277 0.96 -7.14 20.03
N GLU A 278 1.43 -6.40 21.05
CA GLU A 278 1.71 -6.94 22.39
C GLU A 278 0.43 -7.43 23.08
N GLY A 279 -0.64 -6.61 23.04
CA GLY A 279 -1.91 -6.98 23.64
C GLY A 279 -2.57 -8.15 22.92
N LEU A 280 -2.55 -8.14 21.59
CA LEU A 280 -3.07 -9.25 20.79
C LEU A 280 -2.26 -10.54 21.04
N ALA A 281 -0.93 -10.42 21.20
CA ALA A 281 -0.09 -11.57 21.50
C ALA A 281 -0.41 -12.23 22.84
N ALA A 282 -0.67 -11.43 23.87
CA ALA A 282 -1.08 -11.94 25.17
C ALA A 282 -2.39 -12.76 25.12
N LEU A 283 -3.27 -12.49 24.14
CA LEU A 283 -4.50 -13.26 23.92
C LEU A 283 -4.24 -14.58 23.20
N TRP A 284 -3.45 -14.57 22.12
CA TRP A 284 -3.19 -15.80 21.35
C TRP A 284 -2.22 -16.78 22.02
N ASP A 285 -1.51 -16.34 23.07
CA ASP A 285 -0.71 -17.24 23.90
C ASP A 285 -1.61 -18.15 24.77
N ARG A 286 -2.88 -17.77 24.93
CA ARG A 286 -3.89 -18.49 25.73
C ARG A 286 -4.88 -19.28 24.88
N ALA A 287 -5.01 -18.97 23.59
CA ALA A 287 -5.92 -19.64 22.66
C ALA A 287 -5.41 -19.54 21.21
N PRO A 288 -5.65 -20.54 20.35
CA PRO A 288 -5.26 -20.47 18.94
C PRO A 288 -6.07 -19.41 18.18
N VAL A 289 -5.41 -18.65 17.29
CA VAL A 289 -6.06 -17.65 16.43
C VAL A 289 -6.94 -18.29 15.35
N GLY A 290 -6.59 -19.52 14.93
CA GLY A 290 -7.24 -20.24 13.83
C GLY A 290 -6.56 -20.04 12.47
N PRO A 291 -7.14 -20.60 11.39
CA PRO A 291 -6.65 -20.45 10.01
C PRO A 291 -7.01 -19.06 9.44
N ASP A 292 -6.55 -18.76 8.23
CA ASP A 292 -6.91 -17.52 7.52
C ASP A 292 -8.44 -17.31 7.44
N PRO A 293 -8.91 -16.06 7.58
CA PRO A 293 -10.33 -15.74 7.55
C PRO A 293 -10.94 -15.96 6.17
N THR A 294 -12.12 -16.59 6.16
CA THR A 294 -12.98 -16.68 4.98
C THR A 294 -13.63 -15.33 4.65
N MET A 295 -14.17 -15.16 3.44
CA MET A 295 -14.93 -13.94 3.08
C MET A 295 -16.15 -13.72 3.98
N SER A 296 -16.82 -14.82 4.40
CA SER A 296 -17.94 -14.74 5.34
C SER A 296 -17.50 -14.17 6.68
N GLU A 297 -16.39 -14.66 7.24
CA GLU A 297 -15.86 -14.14 8.51
C GLU A 297 -15.47 -12.66 8.40
N TRP A 298 -14.89 -12.24 7.28
CA TRP A 298 -14.60 -10.84 7.03
C TRP A 298 -15.86 -9.97 6.98
N THR A 299 -16.90 -10.45 6.32
CA THR A 299 -18.19 -9.76 6.18
C THR A 299 -18.89 -9.61 7.54
N ASP A 300 -18.89 -10.66 8.36
CA ASP A 300 -19.44 -10.65 9.71
C ASP A 300 -18.64 -9.71 10.63
N PHE A 301 -17.31 -9.77 10.52
CA PHE A 301 -16.42 -8.88 11.26
C PHE A 301 -16.67 -7.41 10.92
N ILE A 302 -16.68 -7.04 9.64
CA ILE A 302 -16.82 -5.64 9.23
C ILE A 302 -18.20 -5.10 9.58
N ALA A 303 -19.26 -5.92 9.51
CA ALA A 303 -20.59 -5.57 9.97
C ALA A 303 -20.60 -5.28 11.49
N THR A 304 -19.97 -6.14 12.27
CA THR A 304 -19.84 -5.98 13.73
C THR A 304 -19.03 -4.73 14.08
N TYR A 305 -17.87 -4.53 13.45
CA TYR A 305 -16.99 -3.39 13.67
C TYR A 305 -17.69 -2.05 13.38
N LEU A 306 -18.46 -1.97 12.29
CA LEU A 306 -19.17 -0.74 11.92
C LEU A 306 -20.40 -0.47 12.78
N ALA A 307 -21.01 -1.50 13.37
CA ALA A 307 -22.18 -1.35 14.25
C ALA A 307 -21.80 -1.10 15.72
N ALA A 308 -20.61 -1.49 16.15
CA ALA A 308 -20.21 -1.46 17.54
C ALA A 308 -19.90 -0.03 18.03
N PRO A 309 -20.50 0.42 19.15
CA PRO A 309 -20.18 1.71 19.74
C PRO A 309 -18.86 1.68 20.56
N SER A 310 -18.34 0.49 20.87
CA SER A 310 -17.19 0.29 21.75
C SER A 310 -16.36 -0.93 21.36
N LEU A 311 -15.08 -0.90 21.72
CA LEU A 311 -14.16 -2.02 21.53
C LEU A 311 -14.62 -3.27 22.32
N PRO A 312 -14.60 -4.48 21.71
CA PRO A 312 -14.86 -5.71 22.45
C PRO A 312 -13.85 -5.96 23.58
N PRO A 313 -14.23 -6.71 24.62
CA PRO A 313 -13.31 -7.09 25.70
C PRO A 313 -12.00 -7.70 25.17
N ALA A 314 -10.88 -7.37 25.79
CA ALA A 314 -9.58 -7.95 25.49
C ALA A 314 -9.43 -9.30 26.19
N ASP A 315 -10.18 -10.30 25.73
CA ASP A 315 -10.14 -11.67 26.23
C ASP A 315 -10.06 -12.70 25.10
N SER A 316 -9.81 -13.97 25.46
CA SER A 316 -9.67 -15.05 24.50
C SER A 316 -10.96 -15.39 23.75
N ALA A 317 -12.14 -15.02 24.27
CA ALA A 317 -13.42 -15.24 23.58
C ALA A 317 -13.57 -14.31 22.36
N HIS A 318 -12.95 -13.13 22.41
CA HIS A 318 -12.94 -12.15 21.32
C HIS A 318 -11.62 -12.16 20.52
N LEU A 319 -10.73 -13.13 20.74
CA LEU A 319 -9.44 -13.22 20.04
C LEU A 319 -9.60 -13.16 18.52
N ARG A 320 -10.57 -13.87 17.96
CA ARG A 320 -10.80 -13.90 16.51
C ARG A 320 -11.15 -12.51 15.96
N HIS A 321 -12.02 -11.78 16.65
CA HIS A 321 -12.36 -10.40 16.29
C HIS A 321 -11.13 -9.50 16.30
N HIS A 322 -10.33 -9.53 17.37
CA HIS A 322 -9.13 -8.70 17.48
C HIS A 322 -8.05 -9.07 16.45
N ALA A 323 -7.96 -10.36 16.08
CA ALA A 323 -7.07 -10.79 15.01
C ALA A 323 -7.49 -10.24 13.64
N LEU A 324 -8.78 -10.34 13.27
CA LEU A 324 -9.29 -9.77 12.02
C LEU A 324 -9.13 -8.25 11.98
N ALA A 325 -9.42 -7.58 13.10
CA ALA A 325 -9.17 -6.14 13.24
C ALA A 325 -7.70 -5.80 12.98
N TYR A 326 -6.77 -6.50 13.65
CA TYR A 326 -5.34 -6.24 13.49
C TYR A 326 -4.85 -6.51 12.06
N LEU A 327 -5.31 -7.57 11.40
CA LEU A 327 -4.97 -7.87 10.01
C LEU A 327 -5.44 -6.75 9.07
N LEU A 328 -6.66 -6.24 9.26
CA LEU A 328 -7.18 -5.13 8.48
C LEU A 328 -6.42 -3.83 8.75
N SER A 329 -6.07 -3.56 10.03
CA SER A 329 -5.17 -2.46 10.38
C SER A 329 -3.81 -2.61 9.69
N ALA A 330 -3.25 -3.83 9.64
CA ALA A 330 -1.98 -4.10 8.97
C ALA A 330 -2.05 -3.87 7.45
N THR A 331 -3.17 -4.21 6.80
CA THR A 331 -3.44 -3.81 5.40
C THR A 331 -3.35 -2.29 5.25
N LEU A 332 -4.03 -1.52 6.09
CA LEU A 332 -4.06 -0.06 6.01
C LEU A 332 -2.73 0.60 6.43
N LYS A 333 -1.90 -0.05 7.24
CA LYS A 333 -0.56 0.42 7.65
C LYS A 333 0.49 0.26 6.53
N ASP A 334 0.27 -0.71 5.64
CA ASP A 334 1.18 -1.04 4.54
C ASP A 334 0.70 -0.57 3.16
N CYS A 335 -0.47 0.08 3.10
CA CYS A 335 -1.04 0.62 1.87
C CYS A 335 -0.18 1.75 1.29
N SER A 336 -0.48 2.14 0.06
CA SER A 336 0.11 3.32 -0.60
C SER A 336 -0.98 4.32 -0.96
N VAL A 337 -0.65 5.60 -0.97
CA VAL A 337 -1.52 6.69 -1.41
C VAL A 337 -0.93 7.26 -2.69
N ILE A 338 -1.70 7.28 -3.77
CA ILE A 338 -1.35 7.98 -5.00
C ILE A 338 -2.05 9.34 -5.02
N VAL A 339 -1.26 10.39 -5.18
CA VAL A 339 -1.74 11.76 -5.42
C VAL A 339 -1.42 12.13 -6.85
N ARG A 340 -2.42 12.56 -7.61
CA ARG A 340 -2.26 13.05 -8.97
C ARG A 340 -2.32 14.59 -8.97
N VAL A 341 -1.51 15.19 -9.83
CA VAL A 341 -1.34 16.64 -9.97
C VAL A 341 -1.38 16.99 -11.46
N PRO A 342 -2.14 18.03 -11.88
CA PRO A 342 -2.88 18.99 -11.04
C PRO A 342 -4.35 18.61 -10.76
N ASP A 343 -4.82 17.43 -11.18
CA ASP A 343 -6.22 17.01 -11.03
C ASP A 343 -6.71 16.88 -9.57
N GLY A 344 -5.79 16.75 -8.60
CA GLY A 344 -6.10 16.65 -7.18
C GLY A 344 -6.66 15.29 -6.75
N THR A 345 -6.61 14.29 -7.64
CA THR A 345 -7.14 12.95 -7.33
C THR A 345 -6.25 12.27 -6.30
N VAL A 346 -6.88 11.75 -5.23
CA VAL A 346 -6.20 10.95 -4.20
C VAL A 346 -6.81 9.56 -4.17
N ALA A 347 -5.99 8.53 -4.34
CA ALA A 347 -6.39 7.13 -4.31
C ALA A 347 -5.53 6.32 -3.34
N VAL A 348 -6.12 5.30 -2.73
CA VAL A 348 -5.43 4.34 -1.85
C VAL A 348 -5.32 3.00 -2.59
N ILE A 349 -4.12 2.43 -2.61
CA ILE A 349 -3.80 1.16 -3.26
C ILE A 349 -3.04 0.23 -2.31
N ASP A 350 -2.72 -0.98 -2.76
CA ASP A 350 -2.07 -2.04 -1.97
C ASP A 350 -2.91 -2.49 -0.76
N LEU A 351 -4.22 -2.67 -0.97
CA LEU A 351 -5.22 -2.98 0.06
C LEU A 351 -5.58 -4.47 0.19
N ASP A 352 -4.69 -5.35 -0.26
CA ASP A 352 -4.88 -6.80 -0.14
C ASP A 352 -4.93 -7.23 1.34
N ALA A 353 -5.79 -8.22 1.64
CA ALA A 353 -5.89 -8.81 2.97
C ALA A 353 -4.55 -9.41 3.41
N LYS A 354 -4.25 -9.33 4.71
CA LYS A 354 -3.08 -10.00 5.29
C LYS A 354 -3.46 -11.36 5.86
N HIS A 355 -2.48 -12.27 5.84
CA HIS A 355 -2.60 -13.61 6.37
C HIS A 355 -2.27 -13.68 7.87
N ILE A 356 -2.93 -14.59 8.58
CA ILE A 356 -2.76 -14.85 10.01
C ILE A 356 -1.37 -15.37 10.34
N ASP A 357 -0.74 -16.12 9.43
CA ASP A 357 0.61 -16.65 9.62
C ASP A 357 1.65 -15.53 9.87
N ARG A 358 1.37 -14.30 9.42
CA ARG A 358 2.22 -13.13 9.60
C ARG A 358 2.23 -12.60 11.03
N LEU A 359 1.20 -12.85 11.82
CA LEU A 359 1.01 -12.28 13.16
C LEU A 359 2.23 -12.53 14.06
N ARG A 360 2.71 -13.78 14.12
CA ARG A 360 3.90 -14.15 14.91
C ARG A 360 5.19 -13.54 14.37
N LYS A 361 5.29 -13.33 13.06
CA LYS A 361 6.43 -12.61 12.45
C LYS A 361 6.41 -11.14 12.86
N TRP A 362 5.25 -10.50 12.83
CA TRP A 362 5.12 -9.09 13.21
C TRP A 362 5.36 -8.85 14.71
N ALA A 363 4.89 -9.74 15.58
CA ALA A 363 5.18 -9.66 17.02
C ALA A 363 6.70 -9.74 17.30
N ARG A 364 7.42 -10.66 16.64
CA ARG A 364 8.88 -10.76 16.75
C ARG A 364 9.57 -9.50 16.25
N LEU A 365 9.17 -9.01 15.07
CA LEU A 365 9.72 -7.79 14.49
C LEU A 365 9.43 -6.57 15.37
N ASP A 366 8.27 -6.51 16.02
CA ASP A 366 7.97 -5.44 16.97
C ASP A 366 8.91 -5.44 18.17
N ALA A 367 9.09 -6.60 18.80
CA ALA A 367 10.01 -6.76 19.91
C ALA A 367 11.47 -6.44 19.52
N GLU A 368 11.91 -6.79 18.31
CA GLU A 368 13.24 -6.46 17.79
C GLU A 368 13.44 -4.95 17.66
N ILE A 369 12.49 -4.26 17.02
CA ILE A 369 12.57 -2.81 16.80
C ILE A 369 12.57 -2.04 18.11
N VAL A 370 11.68 -2.40 19.03
CA VAL A 370 11.60 -1.69 20.33
C VAL A 370 12.85 -1.93 21.15
N ARG A 371 13.41 -3.14 21.13
CA ARG A 371 14.67 -3.47 21.82
C ARG A 371 15.85 -2.68 21.25
N ALA A 372 15.98 -2.61 19.93
CA ALA A 372 17.02 -1.82 19.29
C ALA A 372 16.86 -0.33 19.63
N TYR A 373 15.62 0.18 19.61
CA TYR A 373 15.35 1.58 19.88
C TYR A 373 15.47 1.96 21.37
N ALA A 374 15.33 1.00 22.29
CA ALA A 374 15.52 1.22 23.72
C ALA A 374 16.96 1.66 24.06
N ALA A 375 17.94 1.29 23.23
CA ALA A 375 19.34 1.67 23.39
C ALA A 375 19.65 3.12 22.96
N VAL A 376 18.68 3.84 22.38
CA VAL A 376 18.87 5.24 21.94
C VAL A 376 18.81 6.18 23.15
N PRO A 377 19.89 6.94 23.47
CA PRO A 377 19.92 7.83 24.63
C PRO A 377 18.85 8.93 24.57
N GLU A 378 18.76 9.62 23.43
CA GLU A 378 17.80 10.70 23.18
C GLU A 378 16.75 10.25 22.15
N ARG A 379 15.68 9.63 22.65
CA ARG A 379 14.58 9.14 21.80
C ARG A 379 13.74 10.30 21.25
N LYS A 380 13.48 10.25 19.93
CA LYS A 380 12.63 11.22 19.22
C LYS A 380 11.25 11.28 19.86
N VAL A 381 10.72 12.49 20.08
CA VAL A 381 9.32 12.69 20.48
C VAL A 381 8.52 12.93 19.21
N CYS A 382 7.67 11.96 18.84
CA CYS A 382 6.76 12.10 17.72
C CYS A 382 5.42 12.64 18.22
N VAL A 383 4.80 13.56 17.46
CA VAL A 383 3.54 14.21 17.85
C VAL A 383 2.37 13.56 17.11
N ASP A 384 1.52 12.83 17.82
CA ASP A 384 0.26 12.31 17.28
C ASP A 384 -0.83 13.39 17.40
N ALA A 385 -1.04 14.17 16.34
CA ALA A 385 -2.03 15.25 16.33
C ALA A 385 -3.49 14.77 16.39
N LEU A 386 -3.70 13.47 16.11
CA LEU A 386 -5.02 12.86 16.06
C LEU A 386 -5.32 12.06 17.34
N ARG A 387 -4.44 12.10 18.34
CA ARG A 387 -4.65 11.44 19.63
C ARG A 387 -5.72 12.19 20.40
N VAL A 388 -6.82 11.50 20.69
CA VAL A 388 -7.91 11.99 21.54
C VAL A 388 -7.58 11.70 23.00
#